data_AF-A0A9R1U0T7-F1
#
_entry.id   AF-A0A9R1U0T7-F1
#
_cell.length_a   1.000
_cell.length_b   1.000
_cell.length_c   1.000
_cell.angle_alpha   90.00
_cell.angle_beta   90.00
_cell.angle_gamma   90.00
#
_symmetry.space_group_name_H-M   'P 1'
#
loop_
_entity.id
_entity.type
_entity.pdbx_description
1 polymer ?
#
loop_
_entity_poly.entity_id
_entity_poly.type
_entity_poly.pdbx_seq_one_letter_code
_entity_poly.pdbx_strand_id
1 'polypeptide(L)'
;MDASLAAELERVKSLLDRAVWPLSITGIWPKNVTTYTRRKSSFILTYFMFHLFLELLDLVSVCGNVELMVLNLVETGFLTMAMYRLLIIRFHKTLPKLIDSREKYMVVENFNNSEELKIYLGHASVVEKFYRWWNVYATGTAFMYYIMPLPTYLVKRMVNDETAILINPYRIYHFINLSSIPRTAFLYVYQFPIILMVASYFTSAVISLAFVTNFCGQIAVLARRIMTMTDDNTDPRHIFHRHTKQHIKILM
;
A
#
# COMPACT_ATOMS: atom_id res chain seq x y z
N MET A 1 -28.99 19.96 -2.72
CA MET A 1 -27.58 19.52 -2.62
C MET A 1 -27.08 19.22 -4.01
N ASP A 2 -25.90 19.72 -4.38
CA ASP A 2 -25.42 19.72 -5.77
C ASP A 2 -25.05 18.31 -6.25
N ALA A 3 -25.67 17.86 -7.34
CA ALA A 3 -25.45 16.53 -7.94
C ALA A 3 -23.98 16.33 -8.38
N SER A 4 -23.29 17.43 -8.73
CA SER A 4 -21.87 17.42 -9.09
C SER A 4 -20.97 16.96 -7.93
N LEU A 5 -21.22 17.47 -6.71
CA LEU A 5 -20.43 17.14 -5.53
C LEU A 5 -20.67 15.70 -5.04
N ALA A 6 -21.91 15.21 -5.18
CA ALA A 6 -22.23 13.81 -4.88
C ALA A 6 -21.49 12.85 -5.83
N ALA A 7 -21.41 13.18 -7.13
CA ALA A 7 -20.65 12.41 -8.09
C ALA A 7 -19.13 12.43 -7.79
N GLU A 8 -18.59 13.56 -7.33
CA GLU A 8 -17.19 13.66 -6.93
C GLU A 8 -16.86 12.81 -5.69
N LEU A 9 -17.77 12.75 -4.71
CA LEU A 9 -17.64 11.89 -3.54
C LEU A 9 -17.60 10.40 -3.94
N GLU A 10 -18.48 9.98 -4.84
CA GLU A 10 -18.50 8.59 -5.32
C GLU A 10 -17.25 8.25 -6.13
N ARG A 11 -16.71 9.22 -6.90
CA ARG A 11 -15.41 9.07 -7.57
C ARG A 11 -14.29 8.80 -6.57
N VAL A 12 -14.18 9.59 -5.50
CA VAL A 12 -13.16 9.40 -4.46
C VAL A 12 -13.29 8.04 -3.77
N LYS A 13 -14.52 7.59 -3.51
CA LYS A 13 -14.80 6.28 -2.92
C LYS A 13 -14.32 5.15 -3.83
N SER A 14 -14.72 5.17 -5.10
CA SER A 14 -14.32 4.15 -6.09
C SER A 14 -12.80 4.09 -6.33
N LEU A 15 -12.09 5.22 -6.21
CA LEU A 15 -10.63 5.25 -6.32
C LEU A 15 -9.94 4.48 -5.19
N LEU A 16 -10.47 4.56 -3.97
CA LEU A 16 -9.94 3.79 -2.86
C LEU A 16 -10.19 2.29 -3.07
N ASP A 17 -11.39 1.91 -3.51
CA ASP A 17 -11.72 0.52 -3.78
C ASP A 17 -10.78 -0.07 -4.83
N ARG A 18 -10.43 0.73 -5.85
CA ARG A 18 -9.42 0.37 -6.85
C ARG A 18 -8.01 0.30 -6.26
N ALA A 19 -7.63 1.25 -5.41
CA ALA A 19 -6.32 1.29 -4.78
C ALA A 19 -6.05 0.06 -3.93
N VAL A 20 -7.08 -0.50 -3.28
CA VAL A 20 -6.98 -1.68 -2.42
C VAL A 20 -6.73 -2.99 -3.18
N TRP A 21 -6.89 -3.01 -4.51
CA TRP A 21 -6.77 -4.20 -5.34
C TRP A 21 -5.52 -5.08 -5.10
N PRO A 22 -4.29 -4.54 -4.98
CA PRO A 22 -3.09 -5.36 -4.70
C PRO A 22 -3.18 -6.11 -3.36
N LEU A 23 -3.73 -5.45 -2.33
CA LEU A 23 -3.94 -6.07 -1.01
C LEU A 23 -5.03 -7.14 -1.05
N SER A 24 -6.06 -6.96 -1.88
CA SER A 24 -7.09 -7.97 -2.10
C SER A 24 -6.54 -9.19 -2.85
N ILE A 25 -5.70 -8.98 -3.86
CA ILE A 25 -5.04 -10.08 -4.58
C ILE A 25 -4.14 -10.88 -3.66
N THR A 26 -3.32 -10.24 -2.83
CA THR A 26 -2.45 -10.95 -1.89
C THR A 26 -3.24 -11.60 -0.74
N GLY A 27 -4.52 -11.26 -0.57
CA GLY A 27 -5.36 -11.70 0.54
C GLY A 27 -5.03 -10.99 1.86
N ILE A 28 -4.23 -9.92 1.81
CA ILE A 28 -3.76 -9.17 2.97
C ILE A 28 -4.83 -8.19 3.46
N TRP A 29 -5.73 -7.77 2.57
CA TRP A 29 -6.83 -6.86 2.90
C TRP A 29 -7.66 -7.36 4.11
N PRO A 30 -7.91 -6.53 5.13
CA PRO A 30 -8.46 -7.00 6.40
C PRO A 30 -10.00 -7.03 6.44
N LYS A 31 -10.73 -6.53 5.43
CA LYS A 31 -12.20 -6.72 5.35
C LYS A 31 -12.55 -8.04 4.66
N ASN A 32 -13.74 -8.58 4.99
CA ASN A 32 -14.33 -9.76 4.35
C ASN A 32 -13.42 -10.99 4.34
N VAL A 33 -12.79 -11.26 5.48
CA VAL A 33 -11.84 -12.37 5.64
C VAL A 33 -12.58 -13.70 5.62
N THR A 34 -12.58 -14.36 4.46
CA THR A 34 -13.07 -15.74 4.31
C THR A 34 -11.98 -16.76 4.64
N THR A 35 -12.36 -18.04 4.80
CA THR A 35 -11.40 -19.14 4.97
C THR A 35 -10.42 -19.24 3.79
N TYR A 36 -10.90 -19.00 2.57
CA TYR A 36 -10.07 -18.97 1.37
C TYR A 36 -9.05 -17.82 1.40
N THR A 37 -9.50 -16.59 1.66
CA THR A 37 -8.61 -15.42 1.77
C THR A 37 -7.56 -15.61 2.88
N ARG A 38 -7.93 -16.24 4.00
CA ARG A 38 -6.99 -16.57 5.08
C ARG A 38 -5.90 -17.53 4.63
N ARG A 39 -6.24 -18.62 3.94
CA ARG A 39 -5.25 -19.57 3.41
C ARG A 39 -4.34 -18.92 2.38
N LYS A 40 -4.90 -18.13 1.46
CA LYS A 40 -4.16 -17.37 0.45
C LYS A 40 -3.13 -16.43 1.08
N SER A 41 -3.57 -15.64 2.05
CA SER A 41 -2.72 -14.73 2.81
C SER A 41 -1.60 -15.47 3.53
N SER A 42 -1.89 -16.62 4.16
CA SER A 42 -0.86 -17.43 4.81
C SER A 42 0.19 -17.91 3.82
N PHE A 43 -0.22 -18.43 2.65
CA PHE A 43 0.70 -18.91 1.62
C PHE A 43 1.61 -17.79 1.11
N ILE A 44 1.05 -16.61 0.81
CA ILE A 44 1.79 -15.45 0.33
C ILE A 44 2.76 -14.91 1.39
N LEU A 45 2.32 -14.81 2.65
CA LEU A 45 3.18 -14.35 3.74
C LEU A 45 4.31 -15.35 4.00
N THR A 46 4.04 -16.65 3.96
CA THR A 46 5.09 -17.68 4.06
C THR A 46 6.09 -17.57 2.91
N TYR A 47 5.63 -17.36 1.68
CA TYR A 47 6.50 -17.10 0.53
C TYR A 47 7.40 -15.88 0.76
N PHE A 48 6.84 -14.74 1.20
CA PHE A 48 7.64 -13.53 1.46
C PHE A 48 8.62 -13.71 2.62
N MET A 49 8.23 -14.42 3.68
CA MET A 49 9.14 -14.75 4.79
C MET A 49 10.30 -15.61 4.32
N PHE A 50 10.03 -16.62 3.48
CA PHE A 50 11.07 -17.47 2.94
C PHE A 50 12.00 -16.68 2.01
N HIS A 51 11.45 -15.83 1.15
CA HIS A 51 12.24 -14.95 0.29
C HIS A 51 13.16 -14.03 1.12
N LEU A 52 12.61 -13.36 2.13
CA LEU A 52 13.38 -12.48 3.01
C LEU A 52 14.48 -13.24 3.77
N PHE A 53 14.22 -14.49 4.16
CA PHE A 53 15.24 -15.35 4.76
C PHE A 53 16.41 -15.63 3.80
N LEU A 54 16.13 -15.87 2.51
CA LEU A 54 17.18 -16.04 1.50
C LEU A 54 18.00 -14.76 1.27
N GLU A 55 17.38 -13.59 1.35
CA GLU A 55 18.09 -12.31 1.24
C GLU A 55 19.03 -12.08 2.44
N LEU A 56 18.55 -12.38 3.65
CA LEU A 56 19.37 -12.32 4.86
C LEU A 56 20.56 -13.29 4.81
N LEU A 57 20.36 -14.49 4.27
CA LEU A 57 21.47 -15.42 4.04
C LEU A 57 22.48 -14.88 3.02
N ASP A 58 22.00 -14.23 1.95
CA ASP A 58 22.90 -13.63 0.96
C ASP A 58 23.70 -12.50 1.60
N LEU A 59 23.07 -11.67 2.43
CA LEU A 59 23.72 -10.57 3.14
C LEU A 59 24.88 -11.07 4.02
N VAL A 60 24.68 -12.19 4.70
CA VAL A 60 25.74 -12.86 5.49
C VAL A 60 26.84 -13.38 4.56
N SER A 61 26.48 -13.94 3.40
CA SER A 61 27.45 -14.51 2.45
C SER A 61 28.34 -13.47 1.76
N VAL A 62 27.84 -12.24 1.57
CA VAL A 62 28.59 -11.14 0.94
C VAL A 62 29.34 -10.26 1.94
N CYS A 63 29.29 -10.63 3.23
CA CYS A 63 29.95 -9.89 4.29
C CYS A 63 31.46 -9.81 4.02
N GLY A 64 31.98 -8.59 3.87
CA GLY A 64 33.37 -8.32 3.47
C GLY A 64 33.50 -7.57 2.14
N ASN A 65 32.46 -7.53 1.30
CA ASN A 65 32.38 -6.65 0.13
C ASN A 65 31.38 -5.52 0.38
N VAL A 66 31.89 -4.33 0.66
CA VAL A 66 31.07 -3.16 1.05
C VAL A 66 30.03 -2.80 -0.02
N GLU A 67 30.40 -2.83 -1.29
CA GLU A 67 29.48 -2.47 -2.39
C GLU A 67 28.29 -3.43 -2.44
N LEU A 68 28.56 -4.74 -2.41
CA LEU A 68 27.51 -5.76 -2.46
C LEU A 68 26.67 -5.79 -1.18
N MET A 69 27.29 -5.53 -0.03
CA MET A 69 26.58 -5.43 1.25
C MET A 69 25.59 -4.26 1.25
N VAL A 70 25.99 -3.08 0.75
CA VAL A 70 25.10 -1.91 0.71
C VAL A 70 23.90 -2.18 -0.20
N LEU A 71 24.12 -2.74 -1.39
CA LEU A 71 23.03 -3.08 -2.30
C LEU A 71 22.05 -4.08 -1.68
N ASN A 72 22.58 -5.17 -1.11
CA ASN A 72 21.76 -6.18 -0.46
C ASN A 72 21.00 -5.59 0.77
N LEU A 73 21.65 -4.76 1.57
CA LEU A 73 21.03 -4.13 2.74
C LEU A 73 19.86 -3.21 2.35
N VAL A 74 19.97 -2.49 1.24
CA VAL A 74 18.88 -1.65 0.72
C VAL A 74 17.69 -2.51 0.30
N GLU A 75 17.93 -3.60 -0.44
CA GLU A 75 16.89 -4.54 -0.89
C GLU A 75 16.20 -5.22 0.31
N THR A 76 16.99 -5.86 1.17
CA THR A 76 16.51 -6.56 2.37
C THR A 76 15.79 -5.61 3.33
N GLY A 77 16.32 -4.40 3.51
CA GLY A 77 15.73 -3.37 4.37
C GLY A 77 14.35 -2.93 3.86
N PHE A 78 14.22 -2.70 2.56
CA PHE A 78 12.95 -2.37 1.93
C PHE A 78 11.93 -3.51 2.08
N LEU A 79 12.32 -4.76 1.80
CA LEU A 79 11.42 -5.91 1.90
C LEU A 79 11.02 -6.22 3.33
N THR A 80 11.92 -6.03 4.30
CA THR A 80 11.60 -6.11 5.73
C THR A 80 10.54 -5.06 6.13
N MET A 81 10.73 -3.80 5.72
CA MET A 81 9.78 -2.73 5.99
C MET A 81 8.41 -3.01 5.35
N ALA A 82 8.42 -3.48 4.10
CA ALA A 82 7.21 -3.86 3.38
C ALA A 82 6.48 -5.00 4.09
N MET A 83 7.20 -6.05 4.49
CA MET A 83 6.63 -7.20 5.20
C MET A 83 6.00 -6.78 6.52
N TYR A 84 6.73 -6.01 7.34
CA TYR A 84 6.22 -5.50 8.61
C TYR A 84 4.92 -4.69 8.44
N ARG A 85 4.87 -3.83 7.42
CA ARG A 85 3.69 -3.00 7.15
C ARG A 85 2.48 -3.84 6.68
N LEU A 86 2.71 -4.88 5.89
CA LEU A 86 1.67 -5.82 5.46
C LEU A 86 1.13 -6.65 6.63
N LEU A 87 2.00 -7.07 7.56
CA LEU A 87 1.60 -7.75 8.79
C LEU A 87 0.70 -6.86 9.66
N ILE A 88 1.06 -5.58 9.82
CA ILE A 88 0.21 -4.61 10.53
C ILE A 88 -1.16 -4.53 9.88
N ILE A 89 -1.23 -4.33 8.55
CA ILE A 89 -2.52 -4.25 7.86
C ILE A 89 -3.36 -5.51 8.10
N ARG A 90 -2.73 -6.68 8.03
CA ARG A 90 -3.44 -7.95 8.10
C ARG A 90 -3.99 -8.26 9.50
N PHE A 91 -3.18 -8.01 10.52
CA PHE A 91 -3.43 -8.51 11.88
C PHE A 91 -3.94 -7.43 12.85
N HIS A 92 -3.87 -6.15 12.49
CA HIS A 92 -4.33 -5.07 13.36
C HIS A 92 -5.86 -5.02 13.41
N LYS A 93 -6.43 -5.35 14.59
CA LYS A 93 -7.89 -5.48 14.81
C LYS A 93 -8.67 -4.18 14.62
N THR A 94 -8.03 -3.03 14.79
CA THR A 94 -8.69 -1.71 14.65
C THR A 94 -8.82 -1.28 13.20
N LEU A 95 -8.03 -1.86 12.28
CA LEU A 95 -8.00 -1.39 10.89
C LEU A 95 -9.34 -1.60 10.16
N PRO A 96 -10.02 -2.76 10.27
CA PRO A 96 -11.39 -2.91 9.74
C PRO A 96 -12.36 -1.87 10.30
N LYS A 97 -12.34 -1.62 11.62
CA LYS A 97 -13.21 -0.62 12.27
C LYS A 97 -12.97 0.78 11.70
N LEU A 98 -11.71 1.15 11.49
CA LEU A 98 -11.34 2.44 10.89
C LEU A 98 -11.85 2.58 9.46
N ILE A 99 -11.74 1.51 8.66
CA ILE A 99 -12.26 1.49 7.28
C ILE A 99 -13.78 1.65 7.29
N ASP A 100 -14.49 0.86 8.10
CA ASP A 100 -15.95 0.91 8.19
C ASP A 100 -16.44 2.28 8.69
N SER A 101 -15.74 2.87 9.65
CA SER A 101 -16.08 4.21 10.12
C SER A 101 -15.87 5.28 9.05
N ARG A 102 -14.83 5.14 8.22
CA ARG A 102 -14.60 6.06 7.12
C ARG A 102 -15.68 5.91 6.05
N GLU A 103 -15.98 4.68 5.63
CA GLU A 103 -17.07 4.40 4.68
C GLU A 103 -18.40 4.97 5.17
N LYS A 104 -18.72 4.80 6.46
CA LYS A 104 -19.93 5.36 7.06
C LYS A 104 -19.96 6.90 7.06
N TYR A 105 -18.79 7.53 7.19
CA TYR A 105 -18.69 8.99 7.15
C TYR A 105 -18.81 9.56 5.73
N MET A 106 -18.32 8.83 4.71
CA MET A 106 -18.38 9.18 3.29
C MET A 106 -19.78 8.98 2.68
N VAL A 107 -20.79 9.51 3.36
CA VAL A 107 -22.21 9.43 3.01
C VAL A 107 -22.72 10.86 3.02
N VAL A 108 -23.43 11.27 1.96
CA VAL A 108 -23.74 12.67 1.69
C VAL A 108 -24.62 13.27 2.81
N GLU A 109 -25.46 12.43 3.41
CA GLU A 109 -26.36 12.72 4.52
C GLU A 109 -25.64 13.17 5.80
N ASN A 110 -24.32 12.95 5.92
CA ASN A 110 -23.55 13.42 7.07
C ASN A 110 -23.16 14.92 6.98
N PHE A 111 -23.36 15.54 5.81
CA PHE A 111 -23.02 16.93 5.54
C PHE A 111 -24.30 17.77 5.52
N ASN A 112 -24.32 18.87 6.27
CA ASN A 112 -25.49 19.73 6.38
C ASN A 112 -25.65 20.59 5.11
N ASN A 113 -24.53 21.03 4.54
CA ASN A 113 -24.48 21.98 3.43
C ASN A 113 -23.47 21.54 2.36
N SER A 114 -23.66 22.00 1.12
CA SER A 114 -22.71 21.78 0.01
C SER A 114 -21.32 22.35 0.28
N GLU A 115 -21.23 23.40 1.10
CA GLU A 115 -19.94 23.98 1.50
C GLU A 115 -19.11 23.02 2.37
N GLU A 116 -19.74 22.32 3.32
CA GLU A 116 -19.06 21.32 4.16
C GLU A 116 -18.52 20.16 3.30
N LEU A 117 -19.33 19.71 2.35
CA LEU A 117 -18.94 18.66 1.41
C LEU A 117 -17.76 19.11 0.54
N LYS A 118 -17.76 20.37 0.06
CA LYS A 118 -16.65 20.94 -0.71
C LYS A 118 -15.34 21.01 0.10
N ILE A 119 -15.42 21.41 1.38
CA ILE A 119 -14.26 21.42 2.29
C ILE A 119 -13.69 20.01 2.44
N TYR A 120 -14.56 19.02 2.70
CA TYR A 120 -14.15 17.62 2.84
C TYR A 120 -13.52 17.06 1.55
N LEU A 121 -14.15 17.29 0.39
CA LEU A 121 -13.65 16.85 -0.90
C LEU A 121 -12.30 17.50 -1.24
N GLY A 122 -12.09 18.76 -0.83
CA GLY A 122 -10.80 19.43 -0.94
C GLY A 122 -9.66 18.61 -0.31
N HIS A 123 -9.86 18.10 0.90
CA HIS A 123 -8.92 17.20 1.58
C HIS A 123 -8.83 15.81 0.94
N ALA A 124 -9.96 15.24 0.54
CA ALA A 124 -9.99 13.90 -0.04
C ALA A 124 -9.32 13.84 -1.44
N SER A 125 -9.39 14.94 -2.21
CA SER A 125 -8.75 15.07 -3.53
C SER A 125 -7.22 14.94 -3.49
N VAL A 126 -6.59 15.20 -2.34
CA VAL A 126 -5.15 15.01 -2.12
C VAL A 126 -4.77 13.54 -2.30
N VAL A 127 -5.58 12.63 -1.75
CA VAL A 127 -5.36 11.18 -1.84
C VAL A 127 -5.45 10.72 -3.28
N GLU A 128 -6.41 11.24 -4.04
CA GLU A 128 -6.56 10.90 -5.45
C GLU A 128 -5.33 11.31 -6.27
N LYS A 129 -4.88 12.56 -6.12
CA LYS A 129 -3.69 13.07 -6.83
C LYS A 129 -2.47 12.25 -6.44
N PHE A 130 -2.29 12.00 -5.15
CA PHE A 130 -1.19 11.20 -4.65
C PHE A 130 -1.24 9.79 -5.22
N TYR A 131 -2.38 9.09 -5.13
CA TYR A 131 -2.55 7.74 -5.65
C TYR A 131 -2.23 7.64 -7.14
N ARG A 132 -2.73 8.56 -7.97
CA ARG A 132 -2.53 8.52 -9.42
C ARG A 132 -1.05 8.62 -9.81
N TRP A 133 -0.32 9.57 -9.22
CA TRP A 133 1.10 9.73 -9.50
C TRP A 133 1.92 8.63 -8.84
N TRP A 134 1.71 8.41 -7.55
CA TRP A 134 2.49 7.48 -6.76
C TRP A 134 2.37 6.06 -7.26
N ASN A 135 1.17 5.60 -7.64
CA ASN A 135 0.97 4.25 -8.15
C ASN A 135 1.70 4.02 -9.48
N VAL A 136 1.68 5.01 -10.40
CA VAL A 136 2.40 4.92 -11.68
C VAL A 136 3.90 4.83 -11.45
N TYR A 137 4.47 5.70 -10.61
CA TYR A 137 5.90 5.65 -10.29
C TYR A 137 6.28 4.35 -9.57
N ALA A 138 5.52 3.96 -8.55
CA ALA A 138 5.76 2.76 -7.76
C ALA A 138 5.76 1.48 -8.61
N THR A 139 4.70 1.27 -9.39
CA THR A 139 4.57 0.08 -10.23
C THR A 139 5.57 0.12 -11.38
N GLY A 140 5.73 1.27 -12.04
CA GLY A 140 6.71 1.46 -13.11
C GLY A 140 8.13 1.13 -12.65
N THR A 141 8.57 1.68 -11.52
CA THR A 141 9.90 1.40 -10.96
C THR A 141 10.05 -0.07 -10.57
N ALA A 142 9.04 -0.70 -9.96
CA ALA A 142 9.10 -2.12 -9.60
C ALA A 142 9.24 -3.03 -10.83
N PHE A 143 8.47 -2.76 -11.89
CA PHE A 143 8.58 -3.50 -13.15
C PHE A 143 9.91 -3.24 -13.86
N MET A 144 10.37 -1.99 -13.90
CA MET A 144 11.65 -1.63 -14.51
C MET A 144 12.80 -2.33 -13.80
N TYR A 145 12.82 -2.31 -12.47
CA TYR A 145 13.83 -2.99 -11.66
C TYR A 145 13.81 -4.50 -11.93
N TYR A 146 12.63 -5.12 -12.00
CA TYR A 146 12.49 -6.54 -12.33
C TYR A 146 12.95 -6.90 -13.75
N ILE A 147 12.83 -5.99 -14.72
CA ILE A 147 13.21 -6.24 -16.13
C ILE A 147 14.66 -5.83 -16.42
N MET A 148 15.26 -4.98 -15.56
CA MET A 148 16.58 -4.38 -15.75
C MET A 148 17.71 -5.36 -16.19
N PRO A 149 17.82 -6.60 -15.67
CA PRO A 149 18.91 -7.48 -16.11
C PRO A 149 18.67 -8.13 -17.49
N LEU A 150 17.44 -8.12 -18.03
CA LEU A 150 17.10 -8.81 -19.29
C LEU A 150 17.74 -8.19 -20.54
N PRO A 151 17.69 -6.86 -20.77
CA PRO A 151 18.31 -6.26 -21.96
C PRO A 151 19.81 -6.57 -22.05
N THR A 152 20.52 -6.44 -20.93
CA THR A 152 21.97 -6.73 -20.85
C THR A 152 22.26 -8.19 -21.15
N TYR A 153 21.43 -9.11 -20.65
CA TYR A 153 21.53 -10.53 -20.95
C TYR A 153 21.28 -10.83 -22.44
N LEU A 154 20.23 -10.26 -23.03
CA LEU A 154 19.87 -10.49 -24.44
C LEU A 154 20.97 -9.99 -25.38
N VAL A 155 21.52 -8.80 -25.13
CA VAL A 155 22.65 -8.27 -25.92
C VAL A 155 23.88 -9.15 -25.80
N LYS A 156 24.25 -9.56 -24.57
CA LYS A 156 25.41 -10.45 -24.37
C LYS A 156 25.23 -11.79 -25.06
N ARG A 157 24.02 -12.35 -25.05
CA ARG A 157 23.71 -13.62 -25.72
C ARG A 157 23.78 -13.51 -27.24
N MET A 158 23.30 -12.41 -27.83
CA MET A 158 23.39 -12.18 -29.28
C MET A 158 24.83 -11.98 -29.77
N VAL A 159 25.71 -11.43 -28.92
CA VAL A 159 27.12 -11.12 -29.29
C VAL A 159 28.07 -12.28 -28.97
N ASN A 160 27.93 -12.93 -27.81
CA ASN A 160 28.81 -13.98 -27.31
C ASN A 160 27.97 -15.14 -26.78
N ASP A 161 27.65 -16.10 -27.66
CA ASP A 161 26.63 -17.15 -27.43
C ASP A 161 26.89 -18.02 -26.17
N GLU A 162 28.13 -18.11 -25.68
CA GLU A 162 28.52 -19.05 -24.61
C GLU A 162 28.75 -18.44 -23.21
N THR A 163 28.87 -17.11 -23.06
CA THR A 163 29.25 -16.49 -21.75
C THR A 163 28.15 -15.66 -21.08
N ALA A 164 26.96 -15.58 -21.68
CA ALA A 164 25.87 -14.78 -21.14
C ALA A 164 25.22 -15.45 -19.92
N ILE A 165 25.53 -14.93 -18.72
CA ILE A 165 24.86 -15.33 -17.47
C ILE A 165 23.70 -14.37 -17.20
N LEU A 166 22.49 -14.90 -17.06
CA LEU A 166 21.34 -14.13 -16.62
C LEU A 166 21.45 -13.87 -15.11
N ILE A 167 21.42 -12.59 -14.73
CA ILE A 167 21.47 -12.17 -13.33
C ILE A 167 20.03 -12.09 -12.81
N ASN A 168 19.78 -12.54 -11.58
CA ASN A 168 18.47 -12.44 -10.96
C ASN A 168 18.12 -10.98 -10.65
N PRO A 169 16.84 -10.59 -10.76
CA PRO A 169 16.41 -9.22 -10.52
C PRO A 169 16.54 -8.82 -9.04
N TYR A 170 16.24 -9.74 -8.13
CA TYR A 170 16.47 -9.55 -6.68
C TYR A 170 17.60 -10.46 -6.22
N ARG A 171 18.50 -9.92 -5.38
CA ARG A 171 19.65 -10.67 -4.90
C ARG A 171 19.25 -11.54 -3.71
N ILE A 172 19.28 -12.86 -3.91
CA ILE A 172 18.93 -13.85 -2.88
C ILE A 172 20.02 -14.93 -2.81
N TYR A 173 20.11 -15.63 -1.68
CA TYR A 173 21.03 -16.75 -1.56
C TYR A 173 20.53 -17.94 -2.40
N HIS A 174 21.44 -18.58 -3.13
CA HIS A 174 21.12 -19.75 -3.96
C HIS A 174 21.74 -21.01 -3.37
N PHE A 175 20.89 -21.99 -3.05
CA PHE A 175 21.35 -23.34 -2.71
C PHE A 175 21.71 -24.18 -3.95
N ILE A 176 21.40 -23.68 -5.16
CA ILE A 176 21.53 -24.41 -6.42
C ILE A 176 22.42 -23.58 -7.36
N ASN A 177 23.28 -24.26 -8.12
CA ASN A 177 24.15 -23.62 -9.10
C ASN A 177 23.34 -23.05 -10.29
N LEU A 178 23.49 -21.75 -10.56
CA LEU A 178 22.76 -20.98 -11.58
C LEU A 178 23.42 -20.94 -12.96
N SER A 179 24.38 -21.81 -13.22
CA SER A 179 25.09 -21.87 -14.51
C SER A 179 24.20 -22.30 -15.69
N SER A 180 23.02 -22.88 -15.46
CA SER A 180 22.11 -23.28 -16.54
C SER A 180 20.90 -22.34 -16.67
N ILE A 181 20.60 -21.89 -17.88
CA ILE A 181 19.47 -21.01 -18.20
C ILE A 181 18.12 -21.49 -17.63
N PRO A 182 17.72 -22.78 -17.70
CA PRO A 182 16.42 -23.21 -17.19
C PRO A 182 16.26 -22.98 -15.68
N ARG A 183 17.32 -23.19 -14.90
CA ARG A 183 17.31 -22.97 -13.44
C ARG A 183 17.18 -21.48 -13.10
N THR A 184 17.88 -20.63 -13.85
CA THR A 184 17.80 -19.17 -13.67
C THR A 184 16.42 -18.63 -14.09
N ALA A 185 15.85 -19.15 -15.18
CA ALA A 185 14.49 -18.80 -15.61
C ALA A 185 13.43 -19.18 -14.55
N PHE A 186 13.58 -20.36 -13.92
CA PHE A 186 12.72 -20.77 -12.82
C PHE A 186 12.82 -19.81 -11.63
N LEU A 187 14.02 -19.40 -11.23
CA LEU A 187 14.19 -18.39 -10.18
C LEU A 187 13.58 -17.04 -10.58
N TYR A 188 13.72 -16.64 -11.84
CA TYR A 188 13.12 -15.41 -12.35
C TYR A 188 11.60 -15.41 -12.15
N VAL A 189 10.93 -16.52 -12.50
CA VAL A 189 9.49 -16.72 -12.29
C VAL A 189 9.16 -16.79 -10.79
N TYR A 190 9.98 -17.45 -9.99
CA TYR A 190 9.82 -17.51 -8.53
C TYR A 190 9.83 -16.11 -7.91
N GLN A 191 10.68 -15.17 -8.38
CA GLN A 191 10.78 -13.82 -7.84
C GLN A 191 9.66 -12.87 -8.31
N PHE A 192 8.89 -13.23 -9.34
CA PHE A 192 7.81 -12.40 -9.89
C PHE A 192 6.79 -11.88 -8.84
N PRO A 193 6.34 -12.69 -7.85
CA PRO A 193 5.40 -12.22 -6.84
C PRO A 193 5.92 -11.09 -5.93
N ILE A 194 7.22 -10.79 -5.93
CA ILE A 194 7.78 -9.64 -5.19
C ILE A 194 7.21 -8.31 -5.72
N ILE A 195 6.89 -8.22 -7.00
CA ILE A 195 6.24 -7.02 -7.57
C ILE A 195 4.90 -6.75 -6.87
N LEU A 196 4.14 -7.81 -6.55
CA LEU A 196 2.87 -7.68 -5.82
C LEU A 196 3.09 -7.23 -4.37
N MET A 197 4.20 -7.62 -3.75
CA MET A 197 4.59 -7.14 -2.42
C MET A 197 4.86 -5.64 -2.44
N VAL A 198 5.64 -5.18 -3.42
CA VAL A 198 5.97 -3.77 -3.62
C VAL A 198 4.70 -2.95 -3.86
N ALA A 199 3.82 -3.41 -4.76
CA ALA A 199 2.53 -2.76 -5.00
C ALA A 199 1.65 -2.70 -3.74
N SER A 200 1.63 -3.77 -2.94
CA SER A 200 0.89 -3.84 -1.68
C SER A 200 1.46 -2.89 -0.62
N TYR A 201 2.78 -2.74 -0.54
CA TYR A 201 3.44 -1.77 0.33
C TYR A 201 3.04 -0.34 -0.05
N PHE A 202 3.05 0.03 -1.32
CA PHE A 202 2.65 1.38 -1.72
C PHE A 202 1.15 1.64 -1.51
N THR A 203 0.32 0.64 -1.74
CA THR A 203 -1.11 0.70 -1.39
C THR A 203 -1.31 1.00 0.09
N SER A 204 -0.49 0.41 0.97
CA SER A 204 -0.55 0.71 2.41
C SER A 204 -0.31 2.18 2.74
N ALA A 205 0.61 2.84 2.01
CA ALA A 205 0.89 4.26 2.19
C ALA A 205 -0.29 5.14 1.74
N VAL A 206 -0.96 4.75 0.65
CA VAL A 206 -2.18 5.42 0.16
C VAL A 206 -3.31 5.30 1.18
N ILE A 207 -3.49 4.12 1.78
CA ILE A 207 -4.47 3.91 2.86
C ILE A 207 -4.15 4.77 4.08
N SER A 208 -2.88 4.82 4.51
CA SER A 208 -2.45 5.69 5.61
C SER A 208 -2.79 7.16 5.32
N LEU A 209 -2.45 7.66 4.12
CA LEU A 209 -2.77 9.02 3.70
C LEU A 209 -4.29 9.26 3.65
N ALA A 210 -5.06 8.26 3.20
CA ALA A 210 -6.52 8.34 3.17
C ALA A 210 -7.13 8.49 4.57
N PHE A 211 -6.56 7.83 5.59
CA PHE A 211 -7.02 8.04 6.97
C PHE A 211 -6.68 9.43 7.50
N VAL A 212 -5.45 9.89 7.27
CA VAL A 212 -5.01 11.22 7.73
C VAL A 212 -5.86 12.32 7.09
N THR A 213 -6.03 12.27 5.77
CA THR A 213 -6.85 13.26 5.04
C THR A 213 -8.32 13.19 5.43
N ASN A 214 -8.88 11.99 5.67
CA ASN A 214 -10.24 11.85 6.17
C ASN A 214 -10.39 12.49 7.57
N PHE A 215 -9.42 12.28 8.45
CA PHE A 215 -9.40 12.90 9.78
C PHE A 215 -9.29 14.43 9.70
N CYS A 216 -8.37 14.95 8.88
CA CYS A 216 -8.22 16.38 8.65
C CYS A 216 -9.50 16.99 8.05
N GLY A 217 -10.14 16.32 7.09
CA GLY A 217 -11.39 16.76 6.49
C GLY A 217 -12.53 16.82 7.50
N GLN A 218 -12.63 15.82 8.39
CA GLN A 218 -13.60 15.80 9.49
C GLN A 218 -13.40 16.98 10.45
N ILE A 219 -12.15 17.25 10.84
CA ILE A 219 -11.83 18.40 11.70
C ILE A 219 -12.13 19.73 11.00
N ALA A 220 -11.81 19.87 9.71
CA ALA A 220 -12.07 21.09 8.95
C ALA A 220 -13.58 21.38 8.86
N VAL A 221 -14.40 20.37 8.61
CA VAL A 221 -15.87 20.48 8.62
C VAL A 221 -16.36 20.85 10.02
N LEU A 222 -15.84 20.23 11.07
CA LEU A 222 -16.18 20.57 12.46
C LEU A 222 -15.83 22.03 12.80
N ALA A 223 -14.63 22.48 12.44
CA ALA A 223 -14.19 23.85 12.66
C ALA A 223 -15.10 24.84 11.94
N ARG A 224 -15.48 24.55 10.70
CA ARG A 224 -16.45 25.36 9.95
C ARG A 224 -17.79 25.44 10.68
N ARG A 225 -18.33 24.31 11.14
CA ARG A 225 -19.59 24.27 11.90
C ARG A 225 -19.54 25.17 13.12
N ILE A 226 -18.46 25.14 13.90
CA ILE A 226 -18.27 25.98 15.09
C ILE A 226 -18.22 27.46 14.70
N MET A 227 -17.48 27.82 13.64
CA MET A 227 -17.34 29.21 13.20
C MET A 227 -18.65 29.83 12.67
N THR A 228 -19.54 29.00 12.12
CA THR A 228 -20.83 29.43 11.57
C THR A 228 -21.98 29.34 12.57
N MET A 229 -21.72 28.98 13.84
CA MET A 229 -22.74 29.02 14.88
C MET A 229 -23.05 30.48 15.22
N THR A 230 -24.20 30.95 14.77
CA THR A 230 -24.73 32.30 15.03
C THR A 230 -25.66 32.35 16.24
N ASP A 231 -25.99 31.21 16.86
CA ASP A 231 -26.99 31.11 17.93
C ASP A 231 -26.33 30.79 19.29
N ASP A 232 -26.41 31.74 20.22
CA ASP A 232 -25.85 31.68 21.59
C ASP A 232 -26.40 30.51 22.43
N ASN A 233 -27.52 29.90 21.99
CA ASN A 233 -28.19 28.81 22.70
C ASN A 233 -27.65 27.41 22.39
N THR A 234 -26.75 27.25 21.41
CA THR A 234 -26.22 25.93 21.05
C THR A 234 -24.83 25.74 21.65
N ASP A 235 -24.71 24.99 22.76
CA ASP A 235 -23.40 24.79 23.40
C ASP A 235 -22.43 24.06 22.45
N PRO A 236 -21.33 24.72 22.01
CA PRO A 236 -20.34 24.10 21.12
C PRO A 236 -19.70 22.85 21.74
N ARG A 237 -19.74 22.71 23.06
CA ARG A 237 -19.30 21.48 23.77
C ARG A 237 -20.11 20.27 23.35
N HIS A 238 -21.40 20.39 23.05
CA HIS A 238 -22.22 19.24 22.64
C HIS A 238 -21.78 18.69 21.27
N ILE A 239 -21.45 19.59 20.33
CA ILE A 239 -21.02 19.22 18.97
C ILE A 239 -19.60 18.68 18.99
N PHE A 240 -18.70 19.30 19.75
CA PHE A 240 -17.36 18.77 19.99
C PHE A 240 -17.42 17.41 20.70
N HIS A 241 -18.22 17.26 21.76
CA HIS A 241 -18.37 16.01 22.49
C HIS A 241 -18.92 14.89 21.60
N ARG A 242 -19.90 15.18 20.73
CA ARG A 242 -20.42 14.22 19.74
C ARG A 242 -19.31 13.75 18.79
N HIS A 243 -18.50 14.66 18.26
CA HIS A 243 -17.43 14.32 17.32
C HIS A 243 -16.29 13.55 18.01
N THR A 244 -15.90 13.96 19.23
CA THR A 244 -14.90 13.29 20.05
C THR A 244 -15.36 11.90 20.47
N LYS A 245 -16.64 11.73 20.84
CA LYS A 245 -17.22 10.43 21.18
C LYS A 245 -17.26 9.48 19.97
N GLN A 246 -17.48 10.01 18.76
CA GLN A 246 -17.36 9.22 17.53
C GLN A 246 -15.92 8.76 17.30
N HIS A 247 -14.90 9.62 17.47
CA HIS A 247 -13.49 9.23 17.34
C HIS A 247 -13.01 8.26 18.43
N ILE A 248 -13.40 8.48 19.68
CA ILE A 248 -13.08 7.57 20.80
C ILE A 248 -13.67 6.18 20.55
N LYS A 249 -14.91 6.10 20.03
CA LYS A 249 -15.56 4.81 19.71
C LYS A 249 -14.85 4.03 18.59
N ILE A 250 -14.07 4.70 17.75
CA ILE A 250 -13.29 4.06 16.68
C ILE A 250 -11.93 3.56 17.22
N LEU A 251 -11.38 4.25 18.23
CA LEU A 251 -10.10 3.93 18.86
C LEU A 251 -10.19 2.82 19.94
N MET A 252 -11.36 2.67 20.60
CA MET A 252 -11.70 1.55 21.51
C MET A 252 -12.23 0.32 20.75
#